data_AF-A0A382MUN1-F1
#
_entry.id   AF-A0A382MUN1-F1
#
_cell.length_a   1.000
_cell.length_b   1.000
_cell.length_c   1.000
_cell.angle_alpha   90.00
_cell.angle_beta   90.00
_cell.angle_gamma   90.00
#
_symmetry.space_group_name_H-M   'P 1'
#
loop_
_entity.id
_entity.type
_entity.pdbx_description
1 polymer ?
#
loop_
_entity_poly.entity_id
_entity_poly.type
_entity_poly.pdbx_seq_one_letter_code
_entity_poly.pdbx_strand_id
1 'polypeptide(L)'
;MLKPLPSSRWNYSTAAHLLNRAGFGGSPADIEKLVAMGPAKAVDQFVDFDKIPEDYPRPVWADPDPGTYEQFTAMRRKQLEVRREARDLPEKEKEELLERLERENRRVRQQVRRSQIQKITELRGWWIRRMA
;
A
#
# COMPACT_ATOMS: atom_id res chain seq x y z
N MET A 1 -26.96 -6.74 -14.64
CA MET A 1 -26.47 -7.44 -13.43
C MET A 1 -25.88 -8.78 -13.82
N LEU A 2 -24.81 -9.21 -13.15
CA LEU A 2 -24.24 -10.55 -13.34
C LEU A 2 -25.10 -11.59 -12.62
N LYS A 3 -25.23 -12.80 -13.18
CA LYS A 3 -25.95 -13.92 -12.58
C LYS A 3 -24.95 -14.87 -11.89
N PRO A 4 -25.28 -15.42 -10.70
CA PRO A 4 -24.44 -16.44 -10.07
C PRO A 4 -24.23 -17.66 -10.97
N LEU A 5 -23.09 -18.34 -10.80
CA LEU A 5 -22.84 -19.59 -11.49
C LEU A 5 -23.84 -20.66 -10.99
N PRO A 6 -24.60 -21.33 -11.88
CA PRO A 6 -25.50 -22.38 -11.45
C PRO A 6 -24.71 -23.57 -10.90
N SER A 7 -25.21 -24.21 -9.86
CA SER A 7 -24.54 -25.35 -9.20
C SER A 7 -24.22 -26.50 -10.16
N SER A 8 -25.00 -26.68 -11.23
CA SER A 8 -24.73 -27.69 -12.28
C SER A 8 -23.46 -27.43 -13.08
N ARG A 9 -22.93 -26.20 -13.04
CA ARG A 9 -21.64 -25.84 -13.65
C ARG A 9 -20.52 -25.75 -12.62
N TRP A 10 -20.78 -26.04 -11.35
CA TRP A 10 -19.75 -26.11 -10.33
C TRP A 10 -18.99 -27.42 -10.43
N ASN A 11 -17.71 -27.34 -10.74
CA ASN A 11 -16.79 -28.46 -10.87
C ASN A 11 -15.37 -28.03 -10.49
N TYR A 12 -14.44 -28.97 -10.56
CA TYR A 12 -13.02 -28.75 -10.26
C TYR A 12 -12.45 -27.52 -10.98
N SER A 13 -12.72 -27.35 -12.29
CA SER A 13 -12.19 -26.23 -13.07
C SER A 13 -12.74 -24.89 -12.63
N THR A 14 -14.04 -24.79 -12.31
CA THR A 14 -14.63 -23.54 -11.82
C THR A 14 -14.22 -23.22 -10.39
N ALA A 15 -14.00 -24.22 -9.55
CA ALA A 15 -13.47 -24.05 -8.20
C ALA A 15 -12.00 -23.59 -8.24
N ALA A 16 -11.18 -24.19 -9.11
CA ALA A 16 -9.81 -23.75 -9.36
C ALA A 16 -9.78 -22.32 -9.92
N HIS A 17 -10.71 -21.96 -10.80
CA HIS A 17 -10.84 -20.59 -11.28
C HIS A 17 -11.15 -19.62 -10.14
N LEU A 18 -12.02 -19.99 -9.19
CA LEU A 18 -12.31 -19.16 -8.02
C LEU A 18 -11.04 -18.93 -7.18
N LEU A 19 -10.26 -19.98 -6.89
CA LEU A 19 -9.00 -19.87 -6.13
C LEU A 19 -7.97 -18.97 -6.83
N ASN A 20 -7.83 -19.08 -8.15
CA ASN A 20 -6.95 -18.21 -8.93
C ASN A 20 -7.39 -16.74 -8.96
N ARG A 21 -8.66 -16.47 -8.65
CA ARG A 21 -9.21 -15.11 -8.56
C ARG A 21 -9.17 -14.57 -7.13
N ALA A 22 -9.32 -15.44 -6.14
CA ALA A 22 -9.28 -15.09 -4.73
C ALA A 22 -7.85 -14.93 -4.18
N GLY A 23 -6.85 -15.53 -4.84
CA GLY A 23 -5.45 -15.44 -4.43
C GLY A 23 -4.49 -15.95 -5.51
N PHE A 24 -3.49 -16.74 -5.10
CA PHE A 24 -2.50 -17.34 -6.01
C PHE A 24 -2.92 -18.70 -6.58
N GLY A 25 -4.16 -19.13 -6.32
CA GLY A 25 -4.62 -20.49 -6.57
C GLY A 25 -4.70 -21.31 -5.28
N GLY A 26 -4.63 -22.63 -5.43
CA GLY A 26 -4.64 -23.57 -4.31
C GLY A 26 -4.10 -24.93 -4.72
N SER A 27 -3.81 -25.78 -3.74
CA SER A 27 -3.42 -27.15 -4.00
C SER A 27 -4.62 -27.95 -4.58
N PRO A 28 -4.39 -29.12 -5.21
CA PRO A 28 -5.49 -29.99 -5.61
C PRO A 28 -6.47 -30.31 -4.47
N ALA A 29 -5.97 -30.45 -3.24
CA ALA A 29 -6.80 -30.67 -2.06
C ALA A 29 -7.70 -29.46 -1.73
N ASP A 30 -7.20 -28.24 -1.88
CA ASP A 30 -8.00 -27.02 -1.68
C ASP A 30 -9.10 -26.89 -2.73
N ILE A 31 -8.82 -27.28 -3.98
CA ILE A 31 -9.81 -27.27 -5.06
C ILE A 31 -10.92 -28.27 -4.75
N GLU A 32 -10.58 -29.51 -4.39
CA GLU A 32 -11.57 -30.54 -4.03
C GLU A 32 -12.43 -30.12 -2.83
N LYS A 33 -11.82 -29.46 -1.84
CA LYS A 33 -12.55 -28.89 -0.70
C LYS A 33 -13.62 -27.89 -1.15
N LEU A 34 -13.30 -26.99 -2.07
CA LEU A 34 -14.29 -26.04 -2.61
C LEU A 34 -15.35 -26.72 -3.49
N VAL A 35 -14.98 -27.74 -4.26
CA VAL A 35 -15.95 -28.55 -5.03
C VAL A 35 -16.98 -29.15 -4.08
N ALA A 36 -16.54 -29.77 -2.98
CA ALA A 36 -17.42 -30.37 -1.98
C ALA A 36 -18.33 -29.35 -1.26
N MET A 37 -17.89 -28.09 -1.11
CA MET A 37 -18.69 -27.02 -0.50
C MET A 37 -19.83 -26.50 -1.39
N GLY A 38 -19.66 -26.57 -2.71
CA GLY A 38 -20.54 -25.91 -3.66
C GLY A 38 -20.26 -24.41 -3.81
N PRO A 39 -20.81 -23.75 -4.86
CA PRO A 39 -20.38 -22.42 -5.28
C PRO A 39 -20.67 -21.32 -4.25
N ALA A 40 -21.84 -21.35 -3.60
CA ALA A 40 -22.23 -20.30 -2.65
C ALA A 40 -21.31 -20.30 -1.42
N LYS A 41 -21.20 -21.43 -0.72
CA LYS A 41 -20.34 -21.57 0.46
C LYS A 41 -18.87 -21.31 0.14
N ALA A 42 -18.41 -21.74 -1.04
CA ALA A 42 -17.05 -21.47 -1.49
C ALA A 42 -16.79 -19.97 -1.63
N VAL A 43 -17.75 -19.19 -2.16
CA VAL A 43 -17.64 -17.73 -2.25
C VAL A 43 -17.67 -17.09 -0.87
N ASP A 44 -18.58 -17.52 0.01
CA ASP A 44 -18.72 -16.98 1.37
C ASP A 44 -17.39 -17.04 2.14
N GLN A 45 -16.57 -18.09 1.95
CA GLN A 45 -15.24 -18.20 2.58
C GLN A 45 -14.28 -17.07 2.23
N PHE A 46 -14.46 -16.40 1.09
CA PHE A 46 -13.56 -15.33 0.64
C PHE A 46 -14.11 -13.92 0.88
N VAL A 47 -15.43 -13.77 1.02
CA VAL A 47 -16.06 -12.45 1.13
C VAL A 47 -16.51 -12.10 2.55
N ASP A 48 -16.73 -13.10 3.41
CA ASP A 48 -17.06 -12.90 4.83
C ASP A 48 -15.78 -12.68 5.67
N PHE A 49 -14.92 -11.76 5.22
CA PHE A 49 -13.61 -11.49 5.82
C PHE A 49 -13.69 -10.92 7.24
N ASP A 50 -14.81 -10.30 7.59
CA ASP A 50 -15.10 -9.77 8.93
C ASP A 50 -15.27 -10.88 9.99
N LYS A 51 -15.57 -12.11 9.55
CA LYS A 51 -15.69 -13.29 10.41
C LYS A 51 -14.38 -14.07 10.58
N ILE A 52 -13.34 -13.69 9.82
CA ILE A 52 -12.03 -14.36 9.84
C ILE A 52 -11.11 -13.60 10.81
N PRO A 53 -10.44 -14.28 11.75
CA PRO A 53 -9.46 -13.64 12.63
C PRO A 53 -8.37 -12.91 11.85
N GLU A 54 -8.04 -11.69 12.29
CA GLU A 54 -6.97 -10.88 11.70
C GLU A 54 -5.63 -11.17 12.39
N ASP A 55 -4.88 -12.13 11.84
CA ASP A 55 -3.57 -12.52 12.37
C ASP A 55 -2.43 -11.62 11.84
N TYR A 56 -2.72 -10.74 10.87
CA TYR A 56 -1.73 -9.91 10.18
C TYR A 56 -2.05 -8.41 10.32
N PRO A 57 -1.86 -7.83 11.52
CA PRO A 57 -2.14 -6.42 11.77
C PRO A 57 -1.39 -5.54 10.76
N ARG A 58 -2.04 -4.46 10.34
CA ARG A 58 -1.45 -3.51 9.40
C ARG A 58 -0.18 -2.88 10.01
N PRO A 59 0.85 -2.57 9.20
CA PRO A 59 2.02 -1.85 9.70
C PRO A 59 1.62 -0.49 10.27
N VAL A 60 2.19 -0.10 11.43
CA VAL A 60 1.89 1.16 12.13
C VAL A 60 2.07 2.39 11.22
N TRP A 61 3.05 2.36 10.31
CA TRP A 61 3.31 3.46 9.39
C TRP A 61 2.24 3.65 8.31
N ALA A 62 1.31 2.69 8.15
CA ALA A 62 0.21 2.77 7.20
C ALA A 62 -0.95 3.64 7.71
N ASP A 63 -1.00 3.91 9.01
CA ASP A 63 -1.94 4.86 9.58
C ASP A 63 -1.48 6.30 9.26
N PRO A 64 -2.38 7.19 8.80
CA PRO A 64 -2.04 8.58 8.57
C PRO A 64 -1.56 9.24 9.87
N ASP A 65 -0.33 9.76 9.86
CA ASP A 65 0.22 10.54 10.97
C ASP A 65 -0.01 12.05 10.72
N PRO A 66 -0.83 12.72 11.54
CA PRO A 66 -1.05 14.17 11.43
C PRO A 66 0.25 14.99 11.57
N GLY A 67 1.21 14.52 12.38
CA GLY A 67 2.49 15.21 12.58
C GLY A 67 3.33 15.27 11.30
N THR A 68 3.26 14.23 10.47
CA THR A 68 3.92 14.20 9.16
C THR A 68 3.39 15.30 8.24
N TYR A 69 2.07 15.54 8.21
CA TYR A 69 1.47 16.61 7.39
C TYR A 69 1.91 18.00 7.85
N GLU A 70 1.94 18.23 9.17
CA GLU A 70 2.39 19.49 9.75
C GLU A 70 3.86 19.78 9.41
N GLN A 71 4.73 18.78 9.53
CA GLN A 71 6.15 18.89 9.17
C GLN A 71 6.34 19.30 7.69
N PHE A 72 5.63 18.65 6.77
CA PHE A 72 5.70 19.02 5.34
C PHE A 72 5.17 20.42 5.07
N THR A 73 4.11 20.83 5.76
CA THR A 73 3.54 22.17 5.64
C THR A 73 4.49 23.24 6.17
N ALA A 74 5.10 23.01 7.33
CA ALA A 74 6.10 23.89 7.92
C ALA A 74 7.34 24.00 7.03
N MET A 75 7.84 22.88 6.49
CA MET A 75 8.95 22.88 5.53
C MET A 75 8.63 23.72 4.28
N ARG A 76 7.42 23.57 3.72
CA ARG A 76 6.98 24.35 2.56
C ARG A 76 6.92 25.84 2.86
N ARG A 77 6.44 26.23 4.05
CA ARG A 77 6.42 27.64 4.49
C ARG A 77 7.85 28.20 4.58
N LYS A 78 8.75 27.49 5.28
CA LYS A 78 10.17 27.85 5.38
C LYS A 78 10.81 28.03 4.00
N GLN A 79 10.56 27.12 3.05
CA GLN A 79 11.07 27.25 1.68
C GLN A 79 10.54 28.50 0.97
N LEU A 80 9.28 28.85 1.16
CA LEU A 80 8.69 30.05 0.57
C LEU A 80 9.25 31.33 1.20
N GLU A 81 9.48 31.34 2.52
CA GLU A 81 10.11 32.45 3.24
C GLU A 81 11.54 32.69 2.74
N VAL A 82 12.37 31.65 2.67
CA VAL A 82 13.74 31.76 2.13
C VAL A 82 13.73 32.28 0.69
N ARG A 83 12.77 31.82 -0.14
CA ARG A 83 12.61 32.32 -1.52
C ARG A 83 12.13 33.77 -1.60
N ARG A 84 11.43 34.27 -0.59
CA ARG A 84 11.03 35.69 -0.50
C ARG A 84 12.22 36.54 -0.10
N GLU A 85 12.93 36.16 0.97
CA GLU A 85 14.14 36.84 1.45
C GLU A 85 15.20 36.94 0.36
N ALA A 86 15.37 35.87 -0.42
CA ALA A 86 16.32 35.84 -1.53
C ALA A 86 16.05 36.88 -2.64
N ARG A 87 14.86 37.50 -2.72
CA ARG A 87 14.51 38.47 -3.77
C ARG A 87 15.25 39.80 -3.61
N ASP A 88 15.50 40.20 -2.37
CA ASP A 88 16.03 41.52 -2.03
C ASP A 88 17.56 41.47 -1.78
N LEU A 89 18.19 40.30 -1.95
CA LEU A 89 19.63 40.09 -1.76
C LEU A 89 20.45 40.39 -3.03
N PRO A 90 21.72 40.80 -2.88
CA PRO A 90 22.68 40.82 -3.97
C PRO A 90 22.78 39.44 -4.65
N GLU A 91 23.02 39.41 -5.97
CA GLU A 91 22.94 38.16 -6.76
C GLU A 91 23.80 37.02 -6.21
N LYS A 92 25.02 37.34 -5.75
CA LYS A 92 25.94 36.35 -5.17
C LYS A 92 25.39 35.74 -3.87
N GLU A 93 24.85 36.56 -2.98
CA GLU A 93 24.27 36.10 -1.71
C GLU A 93 22.98 35.30 -1.93
N LYS A 94 22.16 35.74 -2.89
CA LYS A 94 20.97 35.02 -3.34
C LYS A 94 21.31 33.64 -3.89
N GLU A 95 22.33 33.52 -4.75
CA GLU A 95 22.79 32.25 -5.30
C GLU A 95 23.24 31.30 -4.19
N GLU A 96 24.11 31.76 -3.28
CA GLU A 96 24.59 30.97 -2.14
C GLU A 96 23.44 30.47 -1.24
N LEU A 97 22.44 31.33 -0.98
CA LEU A 97 21.26 30.99 -0.18
C LEU A 97 20.38 29.93 -0.86
N LEU A 98 20.11 30.08 -2.17
CA LEU A 98 19.32 29.13 -2.94
C LEU A 98 20.03 27.78 -3.08
N GLU A 99 21.35 27.77 -3.29
CA GLU A 99 22.13 26.54 -3.31
C GLU A 99 22.10 25.80 -1.97
N ARG A 100 22.14 26.54 -0.84
CA ARG A 100 21.98 25.96 0.50
C ARG A 100 20.60 25.33 0.66
N LEU A 101 19.55 26.05 0.26
CA LEU A 101 18.17 25.55 0.30
C LEU A 101 18.00 24.30 -0.55
N GLU A 102 18.57 24.27 -1.75
CA GLU A 102 18.53 23.09 -2.61
C GLU A 102 19.26 21.89 -2.01
N ARG A 103 20.43 22.10 -1.39
CA ARG A 103 21.18 21.04 -0.69
C ARG A 103 20.35 20.46 0.46
N GLU A 104 19.70 21.31 1.26
CA GLU A 104 18.79 20.88 2.33
C GLU A 104 17.62 20.07 1.74
N ASN A 105 16.96 20.58 0.70
CA ASN A 105 15.85 19.91 0.02
C ASN A 105 16.26 18.57 -0.60
N ARG A 106 17.48 18.46 -1.13
CA ARG A 106 18.03 17.19 -1.65
C ARG A 106 18.21 16.18 -0.51
N ARG A 107 18.77 16.59 0.63
CA ARG A 107 18.96 15.73 1.82
C ARG A 107 17.63 15.20 2.34
N VAL A 108 16.64 16.07 2.54
CA VAL A 108 15.31 15.66 3.03
C VAL A 108 14.63 14.71 2.03
N ARG A 109 14.66 15.01 0.73
CA ARG A 109 14.12 14.10 -0.30
C ARG A 109 14.79 12.73 -0.29
N GLN A 110 16.11 12.68 -0.08
CA GLN A 110 16.82 11.41 0.03
C GLN A 110 16.39 10.61 1.27
N GLN A 111 16.21 11.25 2.42
CA GLN A 111 15.72 10.60 3.64
C GLN A 111 14.30 10.06 3.46
N VAL A 112 13.38 10.88 2.92
CA VAL A 112 12.01 10.45 2.62
C VAL A 112 12.02 9.27 1.66
N ARG A 113 12.82 9.32 0.58
CA ARG A 113 12.93 8.21 -0.37
C ARG A 113 13.43 6.92 0.28
N ARG A 114 14.43 7.00 1.16
CA ARG A 114 14.94 5.83 1.90
C ARG A 114 13.85 5.22 2.77
N SER A 115 13.12 6.05 3.53
CA SER A 115 12.00 5.60 4.36
C SER A 115 10.90 4.95 3.52
N GLN A 116 10.54 5.55 2.37
CA GLN A 116 9.53 5.01 1.45
C GLN A 116 9.94 3.63 0.89
N ILE A 117 11.21 3.45 0.51
CA ILE A 117 11.72 2.15 0.03
C ILE A 117 11.63 1.09 1.13
N GLN A 118 11.95 1.46 2.37
CA GLN A 118 11.82 0.56 3.52
C GLN A 118 10.36 0.16 3.73
N LYS A 119 9.43 1.14 3.78
CA LYS A 119 7.99 0.88 3.92
C LYS A 119 7.45 -0.03 2.81
N ILE A 120 7.87 0.18 1.56
CA ILE A 120 7.47 -0.70 0.44
C ILE A 120 8.01 -2.12 0.63
N THR A 121 9.25 -2.27 1.08
CA THR A 121 9.84 -3.60 1.34
C THR A 121 9.09 -4.31 2.47
N GLU A 122 8.79 -3.61 3.56
CA GLU A 122 7.99 -4.13 4.67
C GLU A 122 6.57 -4.51 4.23
N LEU A 123 5.93 -3.67 3.42
CA LEU A 123 4.60 -3.93 2.86
C LEU A 123 4.58 -5.20 2.02
N ARG A 124 5.59 -5.40 1.17
CA ARG A 124 5.74 -6.63 0.37
C ARG A 124 5.82 -7.87 1.26
N GLY A 125 6.65 -7.82 2.29
CA GLY A 125 6.80 -8.93 3.24
C GLY A 125 5.53 -9.20 4.03
N TRP A 126 4.85 -8.15 4.49
CA TRP A 126 3.55 -8.25 5.15
C TRP A 126 2.50 -8.90 4.24
N TRP A 127 2.39 -8.44 2.98
CA TRP A 127 1.40 -8.96 2.04
C TRP A 127 1.66 -10.43 1.69
N ILE A 128 2.92 -10.83 1.48
CA ILE A 128 3.27 -12.24 1.22
C ILE A 128 2.87 -13.11 2.42
N ARG A 129 3.18 -12.70 3.65
CA ARG A 129 2.79 -13.48 4.84
C ARG A 129 1.27 -13.58 5.01
N ARG A 130 0.55 -12.52 4.67
CA ARG A 130 -0.92 -12.49 4.76
C ARG A 130 -1.60 -13.40 3.73
N MET A 131 -1.04 -13.47 2.52
CA MET A 131 -1.68 -14.14 1.37
C MET A 131 -1.16 -15.56 1.12
N ALA A 132 -0.10 -16.00 1.81
CA ALA A 132 0.44 -17.35 1.75
C ALA A 132 -0.27 -18.26 2.75
#